data_AF-A0A6C0EN57-F1
#
_entry.id   AF-A0A6C0EN57-F1
#
_cell.length_a   1.000
_cell.length_b   1.000
_cell.length_c   1.000
_cell.angle_alpha   90.00
_cell.angle_beta   90.00
_cell.angle_gamma   90.00
#
_symmetry.space_group_name_H-M   'P 1'
#
loop_
_entity.id
_entity.type
_entity.pdbx_description
1 polymer ?
#
loop_
_entity_poly.entity_id
_entity_poly.type
_entity_poly.pdbx_seq_one_letter_code
_entity_poly.pdbx_strand_id
1 'polypeptide(L)'
;MIYELYIIHYLIMKSNKIPCSNISTESYTGKEQSPKRFGLSAEGFDVNYEKEGYDNFIWSVQIRNGRKVWAKKCNMSKITHEVPLLTSLNQVINNDDIVNDNLTNDTAISISSETSEEVPIETPKEVKIEKKRTDYNIFIKYYLDKLKSENKDNTPHKILFQATTLEWNRLKKNPDELKILMDNIKK
;
A
#
# COMPACT_ATOMS: atom_id res chain seq x y z
N MET A 1 -23.66 45.74 -8.74
CA MET A 1 -24.07 44.36 -8.39
C MET A 1 -23.05 43.26 -8.72
N ILE A 2 -21.82 43.57 -9.17
CA ILE A 2 -20.78 42.54 -9.42
C ILE A 2 -19.85 42.38 -8.20
N TYR A 3 -19.61 43.46 -7.45
CA TYR A 3 -18.77 43.44 -6.25
C TYR A 3 -19.35 42.62 -5.08
N GLU A 4 -20.68 42.65 -4.90
CA GLU A 4 -21.39 41.84 -3.90
C GLU A 4 -21.21 40.33 -4.11
N LEU A 5 -21.26 39.88 -5.37
CA LEU A 5 -21.01 38.48 -5.73
C LEU A 5 -19.54 38.07 -5.52
N TYR A 6 -18.60 38.98 -5.76
CA TYR A 6 -17.18 38.72 -5.51
C TYR A 6 -16.87 38.58 -4.02
N ILE A 7 -17.52 39.39 -3.16
CA ILE A 7 -17.38 39.33 -1.70
C ILE A 7 -17.99 38.04 -1.13
N ILE A 8 -19.15 37.60 -1.62
CA ILE A 8 -19.76 36.33 -1.19
C ILE A 8 -18.87 35.13 -1.60
N HIS A 9 -18.33 35.13 -2.81
CA HIS A 9 -17.41 34.07 -3.24
C HIS A 9 -16.10 34.08 -2.45
N TYR A 10 -15.58 35.25 -2.08
CA TYR A 10 -14.39 35.42 -1.23
C TYR A 10 -14.62 34.97 0.22
N LEU A 11 -15.81 35.22 0.79
CA LEU A 11 -16.17 34.80 2.16
C LEU A 11 -16.39 33.28 2.28
N ILE A 12 -16.86 32.62 1.22
CA ILE A 12 -17.01 31.15 1.15
C ILE A 12 -15.65 30.42 1.09
N MET A 13 -14.55 31.13 0.81
CA MET A 13 -13.19 30.58 0.86
C MET A 13 -12.56 30.57 2.26
N LYS A 14 -13.29 30.94 3.32
CA LYS A 14 -12.84 30.71 4.70
C LYS A 14 -12.56 29.22 4.88
N SER A 15 -11.29 28.88 5.10
CA SER A 15 -10.89 27.48 5.25
C SER A 15 -11.65 26.86 6.42
N ASN A 16 -12.43 25.81 6.16
CA ASN A 16 -13.12 24.99 7.18
C ASN A 16 -12.11 24.14 7.98
N LYS A 17 -11.04 24.78 8.47
CA LYS A 17 -9.98 24.16 9.26
C LYS A 17 -10.39 24.22 10.72
N ILE A 18 -10.76 23.06 11.24
CA ILE A 18 -11.14 22.85 12.63
C ILE A 18 -9.85 22.52 13.40
N PRO A 19 -9.60 23.05 14.60
CA PRO A 19 -8.44 22.66 15.40
C PRO A 19 -8.50 21.18 15.76
N CYS A 20 -7.34 20.52 15.81
CA CYS A 20 -7.26 19.14 16.26
C CYS A 20 -7.64 19.03 17.75
N SER A 21 -8.36 17.97 18.13
CA SER A 21 -8.85 17.77 19.50
C SER A 21 -7.73 17.53 20.51
N ASN A 22 -6.59 17.00 20.06
CA ASN A 22 -5.45 16.70 20.92
C ASN A 22 -4.39 17.82 20.93
N ILE A 23 -4.39 18.73 19.96
CA ILE A 23 -3.42 19.84 19.92
C ILE A 23 -4.01 21.05 19.19
N SER A 24 -3.89 22.23 19.79
CA SER A 24 -4.45 23.48 19.25
C SER A 24 -3.62 24.09 18.11
N THR A 25 -2.36 23.68 17.96
CA THR A 25 -1.43 24.19 16.92
C THR A 25 -1.71 23.61 15.54
N GLU A 26 -2.37 22.46 15.47
CA GLU A 26 -2.75 21.84 14.22
C GLU A 26 -4.25 21.95 13.96
N SER A 27 -4.59 21.92 12.67
CA SER A 27 -5.97 21.88 12.20
C SER A 27 -6.18 20.79 11.16
N TYR A 28 -7.43 20.42 10.97
CA TYR A 28 -7.89 19.42 10.02
C TYR A 28 -9.16 19.89 9.30
N THR A 29 -9.44 19.28 8.16
CA THR A 29 -10.58 19.62 7.28
C THR A 29 -11.54 18.44 7.08
N GLY A 30 -11.19 17.26 7.59
CA GLY A 30 -11.96 16.02 7.45
C GLY A 30 -11.75 15.30 6.11
N LYS A 31 -10.87 15.85 5.26
CA LYS A 31 -10.44 15.24 3.98
C LYS A 31 -9.07 14.58 4.08
N GLU A 32 -8.37 14.76 5.20
CA GLU A 32 -7.09 14.12 5.47
C GLU A 32 -7.25 12.60 5.63
N GLN A 33 -6.13 11.88 5.56
CA GLN A 33 -6.10 10.47 5.92
C GLN A 33 -6.35 10.28 7.42
N SER A 34 -6.83 9.09 7.77
CA SER A 34 -6.92 8.67 9.17
C SER A 34 -5.54 8.70 9.83
N PRO A 35 -5.47 8.87 11.16
CA PRO A 35 -6.50 9.34 12.09
C PRO A 35 -6.72 10.86 12.09
N LYS A 36 -5.92 11.65 11.34
CA LYS A 36 -6.03 13.12 11.31
C LYS A 36 -7.40 13.62 10.85
N ARG A 37 -8.08 12.84 10.01
CA ARG A 37 -9.49 13.06 9.64
C ARG A 37 -10.43 13.28 10.82
N PHE A 38 -10.16 12.66 11.96
CA PHE A 38 -10.94 12.78 13.20
C PHE A 38 -10.47 13.93 14.10
N GLY A 39 -9.59 14.80 13.61
CA GLY A 39 -8.97 15.85 14.41
C GLY A 39 -7.88 15.34 15.35
N LEU A 40 -7.29 14.17 15.07
CA LEU A 40 -6.20 13.63 15.86
C LEU A 40 -4.86 13.88 15.14
N SER A 41 -4.13 14.90 15.58
CA SER A 41 -2.78 15.16 15.09
C SER A 41 -1.81 14.08 15.59
N ALA A 42 -0.81 13.72 14.80
CA ALA A 42 0.25 12.81 15.24
C ALA A 42 1.18 13.45 16.29
N GLU A 43 1.21 14.79 16.37
CA GLU A 43 2.15 15.51 17.23
C GLU A 43 1.89 15.27 18.72
N GLY A 44 0.61 15.21 19.10
CA GLY A 44 0.17 15.00 20.48
C GLY A 44 0.28 13.56 21.00
N PHE A 45 0.91 12.65 20.25
CA PHE A 45 1.10 11.25 20.64
C PHE A 45 2.58 10.85 20.58
N ASP A 46 2.94 9.80 21.30
CA ASP A 46 4.30 9.26 21.27
C ASP A 46 4.60 8.47 19.99
N VAL A 47 5.88 8.34 19.66
CA VAL A 47 6.32 7.55 18.51
C VAL A 47 5.93 6.08 18.72
N ASN A 48 5.50 5.43 17.64
CA ASN A 48 4.92 4.08 17.63
C ASN A 48 3.56 3.95 18.32
N TYR A 49 2.93 5.05 18.77
CA TYR A 49 1.54 4.99 19.21
C TYR A 49 0.64 4.54 18.07
N GLU A 50 -0.27 3.62 18.34
CA GLU A 50 -1.13 2.98 17.34
C GLU A 50 -2.60 3.33 17.54
N LYS A 51 -3.30 3.55 16.43
CA LYS A 51 -4.73 3.84 16.44
C LYS A 51 -5.40 3.33 15.17
N GLU A 52 -6.58 2.76 15.35
CA GLU A 52 -7.44 2.38 14.23
C GLU A 52 -8.01 3.62 13.52
N GLY A 53 -7.91 3.61 12.20
CA GLY A 53 -8.42 4.65 11.32
C GLY A 53 -9.88 4.44 10.91
N TYR A 54 -10.44 5.39 10.15
CA TYR A 54 -11.76 5.27 9.50
C TYR A 54 -11.83 4.08 8.53
N ASP A 55 -10.67 3.68 8.01
CA ASP A 55 -10.49 2.64 7.02
C ASP A 55 -10.31 1.24 7.66
N ASN A 56 -10.50 1.10 8.98
CA ASN A 56 -10.24 -0.13 9.78
C ASN A 56 -8.80 -0.66 9.65
N PHE A 57 -7.88 0.21 9.23
CA PHE A 57 -6.45 -0.09 9.24
C PHE A 57 -5.82 0.51 10.49
N ILE A 58 -4.77 -0.15 10.98
CA ILE A 58 -3.96 0.37 12.08
C ILE A 58 -3.00 1.43 11.53
N TRP A 59 -3.01 2.60 12.16
CA TRP A 59 -2.09 3.69 11.88
C TRP A 59 -1.15 3.85 13.07
N SER A 60 0.13 4.06 12.79
CA SER A 60 1.16 4.30 13.81
C SER A 60 1.77 5.68 13.64
N VAL A 61 2.13 6.34 14.75
CA VAL A 61 2.90 7.58 14.73
C VAL A 61 4.35 7.27 14.37
N GLN A 62 4.85 7.87 13.30
CA GLN A 62 6.24 7.74 12.85
C GLN A 62 6.86 9.12 12.66
N ILE A 63 8.18 9.21 12.80
CA ILE A 63 8.90 10.45 12.47
C ILE A 63 9.25 10.43 10.98
N ARG A 64 8.83 11.46 10.24
CA ARG A 64 9.27 11.72 8.87
C ARG A 64 9.68 13.17 8.73
N ASN A 65 10.87 13.43 8.19
CA ASN A 65 11.44 14.77 8.05
C ASN A 65 11.44 15.57 9.37
N GLY A 66 11.74 14.90 10.49
CA GLY A 66 11.78 15.53 11.82
C GLY A 66 10.43 15.90 12.42
N ARG A 67 9.30 15.48 11.82
CA ARG A 67 7.95 15.71 12.37
C ARG A 67 7.21 14.39 12.56
N LYS A 68 6.33 14.34 13.56
CA LYS A 68 5.46 13.19 13.78
C LYS A 68 4.35 13.18 12.73
N VAL A 69 4.15 12.03 12.09
CA VAL A 69 3.11 11.82 11.08
C VAL A 69 2.44 10.48 11.28
N TRP A 70 1.18 10.39 10.88
CA TRP A 70 0.46 9.13 10.82
C TRP A 70 0.90 8.32 9.62
N ALA A 71 1.31 7.08 9.85
CA ALA A 71 1.68 6.13 8.82
C ALA A 71 0.87 4.85 8.98
N LYS A 72 0.24 4.42 7.90
CA LYS A 72 -0.51 3.17 7.83
C LYS A 72 0.42 1.98 8.06
N LYS A 73 0.11 1.11 9.02
CA LYS A 73 0.77 -0.18 9.16
C LYS A 73 0.30 -1.09 8.04
N CYS A 74 1.23 -1.53 7.21
CA CYS A 74 0.98 -2.64 6.30
C CYS A 74 1.06 -3.92 7.12
N ASN A 75 -0.07 -4.59 7.35
CA ASN A 75 -0.15 -5.90 7.99
C ASN A 75 0.39 -7.01 7.08
N MET A 76 1.58 -6.82 6.48
CA MET A 76 2.28 -7.96 5.89
C MET A 76 2.87 -8.74 7.06
N SER A 77 2.24 -9.87 7.38
CA SER A 77 2.85 -10.86 8.26
C SER A 77 4.27 -11.10 7.77
N LYS A 78 5.25 -10.86 8.63
CA LYS A 78 6.62 -11.29 8.36
C LYS A 78 6.55 -12.81 8.31
N ILE A 79 6.70 -13.39 7.12
CA ILE A 79 6.82 -14.84 6.97
C ILE A 79 8.13 -15.20 7.67
N THR A 80 8.05 -15.76 8.87
CA THR A 80 9.21 -16.11 9.70
C THR A 80 9.72 -17.52 9.41
N HIS A 81 8.88 -18.36 8.82
CA HIS A 81 9.21 -19.71 8.40
C HIS A 81 8.21 -20.15 7.33
N GLU A 82 8.69 -20.89 6.33
CA GLU A 82 7.86 -21.59 5.37
C GLU A 82 7.65 -23.03 5.82
N VAL A 83 6.41 -23.52 5.74
CA VAL A 83 6.08 -24.93 5.99
C VAL A 83 5.85 -25.58 4.63
N PRO A 84 6.55 -26.67 4.27
CA PRO A 84 6.36 -27.34 2.99
C PRO A 84 4.96 -27.94 2.89
N LEU A 85 4.25 -27.64 1.79
CA LEU A 85 2.86 -28.06 1.54
C LEU A 85 2.70 -29.53 1.10
N LEU A 86 3.80 -30.28 0.96
CA LEU A 86 3.81 -31.59 0.29
C LEU A 86 3.67 -32.80 1.22
N THR A 87 3.47 -32.61 2.53
CA THR A 87 3.42 -33.75 3.46
C THR A 87 2.16 -34.63 3.28
N SER A 88 1.09 -34.13 2.66
CA SER A 88 -0.21 -34.82 2.61
C SER A 88 -0.53 -35.57 1.31
N LEU A 89 0.30 -35.53 0.27
CA LEU A 89 -0.02 -36.24 -0.99
C LEU A 89 0.44 -37.70 -1.02
N ASN A 90 1.30 -38.12 -0.07
CA ASN A 90 1.79 -39.50 0.01
C ASN A 90 0.95 -40.43 0.90
N GLN A 91 -0.22 -39.98 1.36
CA GLN A 91 -1.11 -40.78 2.21
C GLN A 91 -2.47 -41.13 1.57
N VAL A 92 -2.74 -40.70 0.32
CA VAL A 92 -4.04 -40.92 -0.35
C VAL A 92 -3.99 -42.01 -1.44
N ILE A 93 -2.82 -42.58 -1.74
CA ILE A 93 -2.74 -43.77 -2.60
C ILE A 93 -2.33 -44.94 -1.71
N ASN A 94 -3.27 -45.44 -0.89
CA ASN A 94 -3.38 -46.84 -0.51
C ASN A 94 -4.63 -47.02 0.37
N ASN A 95 -5.52 -47.88 -0.13
CA ASN A 95 -6.68 -48.49 0.50
C ASN A 95 -8.02 -47.75 0.35
N ASP A 96 -8.78 -48.27 -0.62
CA ASP A 96 -10.23 -48.32 -0.62
C ASP A 96 -10.76 -48.80 0.74
N ASP A 97 -11.65 -48.03 1.36
CA ASP A 97 -12.92 -48.52 1.93
C ASP A 97 -13.78 -47.36 2.47
N ILE A 98 -15.08 -47.58 2.40
CA ILE A 98 -16.21 -46.65 2.47
C ILE A 98 -16.52 -46.21 3.92
N VAL A 99 -17.08 -45.00 4.10
CA VAL A 99 -18.24 -44.62 4.98
C VAL A 99 -18.03 -43.36 5.86
N ASN A 100 -18.82 -42.32 5.51
CA ASN A 100 -19.57 -41.33 6.33
C ASN A 100 -18.90 -40.29 7.27
N ASP A 101 -19.14 -39.03 6.88
CA ASP A 101 -19.84 -37.95 7.61
C ASP A 101 -19.20 -37.16 8.77
N ASN A 102 -19.35 -35.83 8.59
CA ASN A 102 -19.66 -34.78 9.57
C ASN A 102 -18.55 -34.04 10.34
N LEU A 103 -18.28 -32.86 9.77
CA LEU A 103 -18.05 -31.54 10.37
C LEU A 103 -18.69 -31.28 11.75
N THR A 104 -17.89 -30.88 12.74
CA THR A 104 -18.23 -29.97 13.87
C THR A 104 -16.91 -29.37 14.40
N ASN A 105 -16.62 -28.08 14.23
CA ASN A 105 -16.97 -26.91 15.06
C ASN A 105 -16.34 -26.87 16.48
N ASP A 106 -15.69 -25.73 16.72
CA ASP A 106 -15.48 -25.02 17.99
C ASP A 106 -14.52 -25.59 19.04
N THR A 107 -13.38 -24.91 19.22
CA THR A 107 -12.84 -24.63 20.56
C THR A 107 -12.04 -23.33 20.54
N ALA A 108 -12.61 -22.30 21.16
CA ALA A 108 -11.93 -21.08 21.57
C ALA A 108 -10.99 -21.37 22.74
N ILE A 109 -9.74 -20.89 22.71
CA ILE A 109 -8.92 -20.74 23.92
C ILE A 109 -8.19 -19.39 23.90
N SER A 110 -8.40 -18.68 24.99
CA SER A 110 -8.02 -17.30 25.28
C SER A 110 -6.72 -17.25 26.10
N ILE A 111 -5.85 -16.32 25.70
CA ILE A 111 -5.07 -15.34 26.51
C ILE A 111 -4.25 -15.83 27.72
N SER A 112 -2.95 -15.48 27.68
CA SER A 112 -2.07 -14.82 28.69
C SER A 112 -0.64 -15.35 28.51
N SER A 113 0.49 -14.70 28.76
CA SER A 113 0.96 -13.37 29.19
C SER A 113 2.50 -13.52 29.29
N GLU A 114 3.30 -12.52 28.88
CA GLU A 114 4.64 -12.12 29.41
C GLU A 114 5.76 -13.21 29.52
N THR A 115 7.07 -13.03 29.38
CA THR A 115 8.03 -11.93 29.18
C THR A 115 9.41 -12.61 29.01
N SER A 116 10.31 -11.97 28.25
CA SER A 116 11.79 -12.10 28.22
C SER A 116 12.47 -13.47 28.09
N GLU A 117 13.31 -13.63 27.05
CA GLU A 117 14.75 -13.90 27.24
C GLU A 117 15.53 -13.66 25.92
N GLU A 118 16.64 -12.93 26.04
CA GLU A 118 17.57 -12.53 24.99
C GLU A 118 18.54 -13.66 24.64
N VAL A 119 18.74 -14.00 23.35
CA VAL A 119 19.94 -14.72 22.88
C VAL A 119 20.33 -14.26 21.44
N PRO A 120 21.64 -14.20 21.09
CA PRO A 120 22.23 -13.22 20.17
C PRO A 120 21.99 -13.33 18.66
N ILE A 121 22.21 -12.18 18.02
CA ILE A 121 22.16 -11.89 16.60
C ILE A 121 23.36 -12.51 15.88
N GLU A 122 23.10 -13.49 15.01
CA GLU A 122 24.00 -13.80 13.89
C GLU A 122 23.36 -13.32 12.59
N THR A 123 24.05 -12.42 11.90
CA THR A 123 23.65 -11.85 10.60
C THR A 123 23.93 -12.82 9.45
N PRO A 124 22.92 -13.27 8.68
CA PRO A 124 23.14 -13.96 7.42
C PRO A 124 23.04 -12.98 6.23
N LYS A 125 23.98 -13.14 5.32
CA LYS A 125 24.31 -12.29 4.16
C LYS A 125 23.13 -12.04 3.22
N GLU A 126 23.04 -10.80 2.74
CA GLU A 126 22.06 -10.29 1.77
C GLU A 126 22.11 -11.06 0.44
N VAL A 127 21.14 -11.94 0.21
CA VAL A 127 20.90 -12.53 -1.12
C VAL A 127 19.98 -11.58 -1.89
N LYS A 128 20.51 -10.95 -2.95
CA LYS A 128 19.72 -10.13 -3.89
C LYS A 128 18.70 -11.01 -4.59
N ILE A 129 17.46 -10.99 -4.10
CA ILE A 129 16.31 -11.56 -4.81
C ILE A 129 16.01 -10.65 -6.00
N GLU A 130 16.42 -11.05 -7.20
CA GLU A 130 16.01 -10.38 -8.43
C GLU A 130 14.50 -10.52 -8.63
N LYS A 131 13.77 -9.42 -8.39
CA LYS A 131 12.35 -9.35 -8.68
C LYS A 131 12.14 -9.50 -10.19
N LYS A 132 11.49 -10.60 -10.60
CA LYS A 132 11.05 -10.80 -11.99
C LYS A 132 10.26 -9.57 -12.44
N ARG A 133 10.68 -8.94 -13.53
CA ARG A 133 9.99 -7.77 -14.09
C ARG A 133 8.68 -8.25 -14.71
N THR A 134 7.56 -7.68 -14.29
CA THR A 134 6.25 -7.93 -14.92
C THR A 134 6.19 -7.32 -16.31
N ASP A 135 5.29 -7.79 -17.16
CA ASP A 135 5.07 -7.25 -18.51
C ASP A 135 4.78 -5.74 -18.48
N TYR A 136 4.00 -5.29 -17.50
CA TYR A 136 3.77 -3.86 -17.27
C TYR A 136 5.08 -3.10 -16.99
N ASN A 137 5.94 -3.62 -16.12
CA ASN A 137 7.21 -2.96 -15.79
C ASN A 137 8.14 -2.88 -17.00
N ILE A 138 8.13 -3.92 -17.83
CA ILE A 138 8.89 -3.98 -19.10
C ILE A 138 8.37 -2.90 -20.06
N PHE A 139 7.05 -2.85 -20.26
CA PHE A 139 6.41 -1.85 -21.13
C PHE A 139 6.65 -0.42 -20.66
N ILE A 140 6.47 -0.15 -19.37
CA ILE A 140 6.64 1.20 -18.81
C ILE A 140 8.05 1.71 -19.08
N LYS A 141 9.07 0.87 -18.84
CA LYS A 141 10.45 1.22 -19.11
C LYS A 141 10.66 1.51 -20.60
N TYR A 142 10.29 0.56 -21.46
CA TYR A 142 10.46 0.69 -22.91
C TYR A 142 9.80 1.95 -23.47
N TYR A 143 8.54 2.19 -23.11
CA TYR A 143 7.76 3.28 -23.66
C TYR A 143 8.20 4.65 -23.09
N LEU A 144 8.62 4.71 -21.82
CA LEU A 144 9.24 5.92 -21.29
C LEU A 144 10.54 6.26 -22.01
N ASP A 145 11.39 5.28 -22.26
CA ASP A 145 12.66 5.47 -22.97
C ASP A 145 12.40 5.90 -24.43
N LYS A 146 11.40 5.28 -25.09
CA LYS A 146 10.92 5.69 -26.41
C LYS A 146 10.47 7.16 -26.41
N LEU A 147 9.56 7.53 -25.51
CA LEU A 147 9.06 8.91 -25.43
C LEU A 147 10.16 9.93 -25.11
N LYS A 148 11.14 9.58 -24.28
CA LYS A 148 12.30 10.45 -23.99
C LYS A 148 13.24 10.60 -25.18
N SER A 149 13.34 9.57 -26.03
CA SER A 149 14.15 9.63 -27.25
C SER A 149 13.48 10.45 -28.36
N GLU A 150 12.15 10.38 -28.44
CA GLU A 150 11.35 11.12 -29.43
C GLU A 150 11.15 12.58 -29.03
N ASN A 151 10.93 12.85 -27.73
CA ASN A 151 10.78 14.20 -27.20
C ASN A 151 12.14 14.73 -26.72
N LYS A 152 12.81 15.50 -27.59
CA LYS A 152 14.04 16.24 -27.23
C LYS A 152 13.76 17.45 -26.33
N ASP A 153 12.50 17.86 -26.25
CA ASP A 153 12.05 18.88 -25.31
C ASP A 153 12.07 18.30 -23.90
N ASN A 154 12.50 19.10 -22.92
CA ASN A 154 12.60 18.72 -21.50
C ASN A 154 11.21 18.54 -20.85
N THR A 155 10.41 17.65 -21.42
CA THR A 155 9.05 17.34 -21.01
C THR A 155 9.11 16.71 -19.63
N PRO A 156 8.34 17.22 -18.64
CA PRO A 156 8.39 16.69 -17.30
C PRO A 156 8.08 15.19 -17.26
N HIS A 157 8.88 14.44 -16.50
CA HIS A 157 8.73 12.98 -16.36
C HIS A 157 7.30 12.56 -15.98
N LYS A 158 6.59 13.38 -15.19
CA LYS A 158 5.20 13.15 -14.79
C LYS A 158 4.24 13.05 -15.99
N ILE A 159 4.43 13.93 -16.99
CA ILE A 159 3.59 13.96 -18.19
C ILE A 159 3.86 12.75 -19.08
N LEU A 160 5.15 12.42 -19.26
CA LEU A 160 5.56 11.22 -20.00
C LEU A 160 4.99 9.95 -19.36
N PHE A 161 5.08 9.84 -18.03
CA PHE A 161 4.53 8.71 -17.29
C PHE A 161 3.01 8.61 -17.45
N GLN A 162 2.29 9.73 -17.36
CA GLN A 162 0.85 9.75 -17.59
C GLN A 162 0.49 9.26 -18.99
N ALA A 163 1.19 9.73 -20.03
CA ALA A 163 0.98 9.28 -21.41
C ALA A 163 1.24 7.76 -21.56
N THR A 164 2.33 7.25 -20.98
CA THR A 164 2.62 5.81 -20.98
C THR A 164 1.50 5.00 -20.32
N THR A 165 0.93 5.51 -19.22
CA THR A 165 -0.11 4.78 -18.48
C THR A 165 -1.42 4.75 -19.26
N LEU A 166 -1.75 5.82 -19.98
CA LEU A 166 -2.90 5.86 -20.89
C LEU A 166 -2.72 4.88 -22.05
N GLU A 167 -1.53 4.82 -22.64
CA GLU A 167 -1.24 3.90 -23.73
C GLU A 167 -1.34 2.43 -23.28
N TRP A 168 -0.85 2.12 -22.08
CA TRP A 168 -1.05 0.79 -21.47
C TRP A 168 -2.53 0.42 -21.37
N ASN A 169 -3.37 1.35 -20.91
CA ASN A 169 -4.80 1.12 -20.79
C ASN A 169 -5.50 0.98 -22.15
N ARG A 170 -4.99 1.64 -23.20
CA ARG A 170 -5.46 1.45 -24.59
C ARG A 170 -5.11 0.05 -25.08
N LEU A 171 -3.85 -0.37 -24.93
CA LEU A 171 -3.37 -1.68 -25.38
C LEU A 171 -4.03 -2.84 -24.65
N LYS A 172 -4.42 -2.65 -23.38
CA LYS A 172 -5.20 -3.65 -22.64
C LYS A 172 -6.55 -3.97 -23.27
N LYS A 173 -7.12 -3.07 -24.07
CA LYS A 173 -8.37 -3.31 -24.80
C LYS A 173 -8.13 -4.15 -26.06
N ASN A 174 -6.90 -4.18 -26.59
CA ASN A 174 -6.50 -4.89 -27.79
C ASN A 174 -5.37 -5.90 -27.46
N PRO A 175 -5.70 -7.11 -26.97
CA PRO A 175 -4.72 -8.07 -26.48
C PRO A 175 -3.72 -8.55 -27.55
N ASP A 176 -4.14 -8.60 -28.82
CA ASP A 176 -3.28 -9.02 -29.93
C ASP A 176 -2.16 -8.00 -30.20
N GLU A 177 -2.48 -6.71 -30.24
CA GLU A 177 -1.49 -5.62 -30.34
C GLU A 177 -0.51 -5.67 -29.16
N LEU A 178 -1.04 -5.90 -27.96
CA LEU A 178 -0.23 -5.99 -26.74
C LEU A 178 0.76 -7.16 -26.81
N LYS A 179 0.33 -8.33 -27.28
CA LYS A 179 1.19 -9.51 -27.42
C LYS A 179 2.32 -9.26 -28.41
N ILE A 180 2.00 -8.75 -29.60
CA ILE A 180 2.98 -8.42 -30.64
C ILE A 180 4.01 -7.41 -30.11
N LEU A 181 3.55 -6.37 -29.41
CA LEU A 181 4.43 -5.36 -28.83
C LEU A 181 5.35 -5.97 -27.77
N MET A 182 4.82 -6.81 -26.87
CA MET A 182 5.63 -7.47 -25.83
C MET A 182 6.67 -8.42 -26.41
N ASP A 183 6.31 -9.17 -27.45
CA ASP A 183 7.23 -10.07 -28.15
C ASP A 183 8.37 -9.27 -28.80
N ASN A 184 8.08 -8.09 -29.36
CA ASN A 184 9.11 -7.19 -29.89
C ASN A 184 10.03 -6.59 -28.81
N ILE A 185 9.51 -6.27 -27.63
CA ILE A 185 10.30 -5.67 -26.54
C ILE A 185 11.19 -6.71 -25.84
N LYS A 186 10.73 -7.97 -25.76
CA LYS A 186 11.45 -9.06 -25.09
C LYS A 186 12.47 -9.78 -25.99
N LYS A 187 12.49 -9.45 -27.28
CA LYS A 187 13.43 -9.98 -28.26
C LYS A 187 14.79 -9.29 -28.15
#